data_AF-A0AAN0LM68-F1
#
_entry.id   AF-A0AAN0LM68-F1
#
_cell.length_a   1.000
_cell.length_b   1.000
_cell.length_c   1.000
_cell.angle_alpha   90.00
_cell.angle_beta   90.00
_cell.angle_gamma   90.00
#
_symmetry.space_group_name_H-M   'P 1'
#
loop_
_entity.id
_entity.type
_entity.pdbx_description
1 polymer ?
#
loop_
_entity_poly.entity_id
_entity_poly.type
_entity_poly.pdbx_seq_one_letter_code
_entity_poly.pdbx_strand_id
1 'polypeptide(L)'
;MARIAGINIPDHKHSVIALTAIYGIGKTRSQAILAEVGIAEDAKISELTEEQIDQLRDGVAKYTVEGDLRREVSMNIKRLMDLGCYRGLRHRRSLPLRGQRTKTNARTRKGPRKPIKK
;
A
#
# COMPACT_ATOMS: atom_id res chain seq x y z
N MET A 1 10.54 -19.57 0.70
CA MET A 1 10.01 -18.33 1.30
C MET A 1 10.94 -17.17 1.03
N ALA A 2 10.67 -16.43 -0.04
CA ALA A 2 11.43 -15.22 -0.36
C ALA A 2 10.98 -14.05 0.54
N ARG A 3 11.94 -13.40 1.21
CA ARG A 3 11.71 -12.19 2.01
C ARG A 3 12.24 -10.98 1.26
N ILE A 4 11.37 -10.01 0.97
CA ILE A 4 11.69 -8.78 0.23
C ILE A 4 11.07 -7.59 0.97
N ALA A 5 11.82 -6.49 1.10
CA ALA A 5 11.39 -5.28 1.84
C ALA A 5 10.88 -5.55 3.28
N GLY A 6 11.41 -6.58 3.94
CA GLY A 6 11.03 -6.94 5.31
C GLY A 6 9.72 -7.75 5.43
N ILE A 7 9.13 -8.21 4.31
CA ILE A 7 7.92 -9.03 4.29
C ILE A 7 8.17 -10.33 3.52
N ASN A 8 7.48 -11.40 3.94
CA ASN A 8 7.49 -12.67 3.23
C ASN A 8 6.49 -12.60 2.07
N ILE A 9 6.99 -12.78 0.85
CA ILE A 9 6.16 -12.78 -0.34
C ILE A 9 5.53 -14.17 -0.53
N PRO A 10 4.29 -14.28 -1.08
CA PRO A 10 3.69 -15.57 -1.39
C PRO A 10 4.49 -16.36 -2.45
N ASP A 11 5.01 -17.53 -2.07
CA ASP A 11 5.90 -18.34 -2.90
C ASP A 11 5.20 -18.96 -4.14
N HIS A 12 3.92 -19.31 -4.04
CA HIS A 12 3.18 -20.02 -5.09
C HIS A 12 2.42 -19.10 -6.06
N LYS A 13 2.65 -17.79 -6.00
CA LYS A 13 2.01 -16.81 -6.90
C LYS A 13 2.97 -16.38 -8.00
N HIS A 14 2.40 -15.95 -9.13
CA HIS A 14 3.14 -15.27 -10.18
C HIS A 14 3.86 -14.03 -9.63
N SER A 15 5.09 -13.81 -10.11
CA SER A 15 5.99 -12.74 -9.67
C SER A 15 5.29 -11.37 -9.64
N VAL A 16 4.50 -11.03 -10.68
CA VAL A 16 3.75 -9.77 -10.76
C VAL A 16 2.81 -9.59 -9.59
N ILE A 17 2.04 -10.63 -9.26
CA ILE A 17 1.02 -10.58 -8.22
C ILE A 17 1.69 -10.66 -6.85
N ALA A 18 2.72 -11.47 -6.72
CA ALA A 18 3.42 -11.69 -5.48
C ALA A 18 4.05 -10.39 -4.95
N LEU A 19 4.69 -9.60 -5.81
CA LEU A 19 5.26 -8.29 -5.46
C LEU A 19 4.21 -7.27 -4.98
N THR A 20 2.95 -7.37 -5.42
CA THR A 20 1.87 -6.48 -4.93
C THR A 20 1.47 -6.72 -3.47
N ALA A 21 2.00 -7.78 -2.83
CA ALA A 21 1.87 -7.95 -1.39
C ALA A 21 2.60 -6.84 -0.61
N ILE A 22 3.62 -6.21 -1.22
CA ILE A 22 4.37 -5.11 -0.64
C ILE A 22 3.56 -3.81 -0.76
N TYR A 23 3.33 -3.16 0.36
CA TYR A 23 2.70 -1.85 0.46
C TYR A 23 3.53 -0.79 -0.27
N GLY A 24 2.91 -0.15 -1.24
CA GLY A 24 3.57 0.82 -2.14
C GLY A 24 3.88 0.26 -3.51
N ILE A 25 3.75 -1.06 -3.72
CA ILE A 25 3.90 -1.70 -5.03
C ILE A 25 2.53 -2.10 -5.57
N GLY A 26 2.11 -1.44 -6.64
CA GLY A 26 0.94 -1.84 -7.43
C GLY A 26 1.33 -2.63 -8.67
N LYS A 27 0.35 -3.01 -9.48
CA LYS A 27 0.57 -3.78 -10.73
C LYS A 27 1.60 -3.12 -11.65
N THR A 28 1.48 -1.83 -11.90
CA THR A 28 2.37 -1.09 -12.81
C THR A 28 3.82 -1.06 -12.31
N ARG A 29 4.02 -0.83 -11.01
CA ARG A 29 5.38 -0.83 -10.41
C ARG A 29 5.98 -2.23 -10.41
N SER A 30 5.17 -3.24 -10.12
CA SER A 30 5.57 -4.64 -10.18
C SER A 30 6.07 -5.04 -11.58
N GLN A 31 5.31 -4.70 -12.62
CA GLN A 31 5.72 -4.95 -14.02
C GLN A 31 6.98 -4.17 -14.40
N ALA A 32 7.11 -2.92 -13.96
CA ALA A 32 8.31 -2.13 -14.22
C ALA A 32 9.56 -2.72 -13.57
N ILE A 33 9.46 -3.20 -12.32
CA ILE A 33 10.56 -3.85 -11.61
C ILE A 33 10.94 -5.15 -12.32
N LEU A 34 9.96 -5.96 -12.70
CA LEU A 34 10.21 -7.23 -13.39
C LEU A 34 10.84 -7.03 -14.78
N ALA A 35 10.40 -6.01 -15.51
CA ALA A 35 10.99 -5.64 -16.79
C ALA A 35 12.44 -5.13 -16.65
N GLU A 36 12.76 -4.40 -15.56
CA GLU A 36 14.12 -3.94 -15.29
C GLU A 36 15.06 -5.09 -14.93
N VAL A 37 14.57 -6.08 -14.19
CA VAL A 37 15.34 -7.26 -13.77
C VAL A 37 15.38 -8.35 -14.85
N GLY A 38 14.48 -8.30 -15.85
CA GLY A 38 14.40 -9.30 -16.91
C GLY A 38 13.76 -10.62 -16.48
N ILE A 39 12.86 -10.59 -15.48
CA ILE A 39 12.11 -11.76 -15.00
C ILE A 39 10.72 -11.78 -15.65
N ALA A 40 10.28 -12.97 -16.07
CA ALA A 40 8.96 -13.16 -16.64
C ALA A 40 7.84 -12.90 -15.62
N GLU A 41 6.74 -12.31 -16.09
CA GLU A 41 5.61 -11.89 -15.25
C GLU A 41 4.83 -13.08 -14.64
N ASP A 42 4.86 -14.22 -15.32
CA ASP A 42 4.16 -15.46 -15.02
C ASP A 42 5.03 -16.47 -14.25
N ALA A 43 6.34 -16.23 -14.13
CA ALA A 43 7.21 -17.06 -13.29
C ALA A 43 6.74 -17.06 -11.84
N LYS A 44 6.74 -18.22 -11.18
CA LYS A 44 6.40 -18.28 -9.75
C LYS A 44 7.59 -17.87 -8.90
N ILE A 45 7.33 -17.25 -7.75
CA ILE A 45 8.39 -16.87 -6.80
C ILE A 45 9.24 -18.09 -6.37
N SER A 46 8.62 -19.26 -6.23
CA SER A 46 9.32 -20.50 -5.90
C SER A 46 10.29 -21.00 -6.97
N GLU A 47 10.12 -20.56 -8.21
CA GLU A 47 10.94 -20.98 -9.35
C GLU A 47 12.10 -20.00 -9.61
N LEU A 48 12.14 -18.87 -8.87
CA LEU A 48 13.20 -17.87 -8.99
C LEU A 48 14.47 -18.34 -8.28
N THR A 49 15.60 -18.02 -8.90
CA THR A 49 16.93 -18.21 -8.30
C THR A 49 17.21 -17.16 -7.22
N GLU A 50 18.16 -17.45 -6.32
CA GLU A 50 18.53 -16.52 -5.25
C GLU A 50 19.09 -15.19 -5.81
N GLU A 51 19.86 -15.26 -6.90
CA GLU A 51 20.36 -14.07 -7.62
C GLU A 51 19.23 -13.18 -8.14
N GLN A 52 18.18 -13.77 -8.72
CA GLN A 52 16.99 -13.04 -9.18
C GLN A 52 16.23 -12.42 -8.01
N ILE A 53 16.18 -13.10 -6.86
CA ILE A 53 15.54 -12.56 -5.64
C ILE A 53 16.32 -11.34 -5.13
N ASP A 54 17.64 -11.37 -5.17
CA ASP A 54 18.47 -10.22 -4.78
C ASP A 54 18.33 -9.05 -5.74
N GLN A 55 18.30 -9.29 -7.06
CA GLN A 55 18.00 -8.25 -8.04
C GLN A 55 16.60 -7.63 -7.82
N LEU A 56 15.61 -8.43 -7.46
CA LEU A 56 14.29 -7.94 -7.09
C LEU A 56 14.33 -7.09 -5.81
N ARG A 57 15.16 -7.42 -4.83
CA ARG A 57 15.35 -6.58 -3.63
C ARG A 57 15.92 -5.22 -4.00
N ASP A 58 16.92 -5.18 -4.87
CA ASP A 58 17.53 -3.94 -5.32
C ASP A 58 16.56 -3.09 -6.15
N GLY A 59 15.77 -3.72 -7.03
CA GLY A 59 14.72 -3.06 -7.79
C GLY A 59 13.62 -2.47 -6.89
N VAL A 60 13.24 -3.18 -5.82
CA VAL A 60 12.27 -2.69 -4.83
C VAL A 60 12.84 -1.55 -3.98
N ALA A 61 14.12 -1.61 -3.61
CA ALA A 61 14.78 -0.60 -2.77
C ALA A 61 14.79 0.80 -3.38
N LYS A 62 14.67 0.93 -4.71
CA LYS A 62 14.54 2.21 -5.42
C LYS A 62 13.23 2.95 -5.09
N TYR A 63 12.21 2.24 -4.60
CA TYR A 63 10.91 2.81 -4.28
C TYR A 63 10.72 2.98 -2.79
N THR A 64 10.00 4.04 -2.38
CA THR A 64 9.54 4.17 -1.00
C THR A 64 8.40 3.17 -0.76
N VAL A 65 8.70 2.15 0.05
CA VAL A 65 7.79 1.02 0.34
C VAL A 65 7.59 0.84 1.84
N GLU A 66 6.57 0.08 2.20
CA GLU A 66 6.26 -0.34 3.57
C GLU A 66 6.30 0.77 4.62
N GLY A 67 7.22 0.68 5.58
CA GLY A 67 7.28 1.53 6.76
C GLY A 67 7.47 3.00 6.40
N ASP A 68 8.35 3.27 5.43
CA ASP A 68 8.67 4.63 5.02
C ASP A 68 7.47 5.29 4.35
N LEU A 69 6.80 4.59 3.42
CA LEU A 69 5.60 5.11 2.77
C LEU A 69 4.45 5.30 3.77
N ARG A 70 4.27 4.37 4.71
CA ARG A 70 3.25 4.51 5.78
C ARG A 70 3.54 5.69 6.69
N ARG A 71 4.81 5.92 7.04
CA ARG A 71 5.25 7.06 7.85
C ARG A 71 5.02 8.36 7.12
N GLU A 72 5.40 8.45 5.84
CA GLU A 72 5.17 9.62 5.00
C GLU A 72 3.68 10.00 4.94
N VAL A 73 2.81 9.04 4.65
CA VAL A 73 1.36 9.25 4.62
C VAL A 73 0.82 9.69 5.99
N SER A 74 1.30 9.07 7.07
CA SER A 74 0.89 9.42 8.43
C SER A 74 1.33 10.84 8.82
N MET A 75 2.54 11.24 8.46
CA MET A 75 3.05 12.61 8.68
C MET A 75 2.25 13.63 7.86
N ASN A 76 1.92 13.31 6.61
CA ASN A 76 1.08 14.15 5.77
C ASN A 76 -0.33 14.36 6.38
N ILE A 77 -0.94 13.30 6.91
CA ILE A 77 -2.24 13.39 7.59
C ILE A 77 -2.12 14.20 8.90
N LYS A 78 -1.07 13.96 9.69
CA LYS A 78 -0.81 14.69 10.94
C LYS A 78 -0.65 16.19 10.69
N ARG A 79 0.17 16.56 9.70
CA ARG A 79 0.32 17.95 9.25
C ARG A 79 -1.02 18.62 8.92
N LEU A 80 -1.92 17.93 8.21
CA LEU A 80 -3.26 18.48 7.90
C LEU A 80 -4.10 18.71 9.16
N MET A 81 -4.02 17.80 10.14
CA MET A 81 -4.74 17.88 11.41
C MET A 81 -4.21 19.00 12.32
N ASP A 82 -2.89 19.18 12.36
CA ASP A 82 -2.23 20.20 13.17
C ASP A 82 -2.48 21.60 12.61
N LEU A 83 -2.48 21.75 11.28
CA LEU A 83 -2.78 23.02 10.60
C LEU A 83 -4.25 23.48 10.80
N GLY A 84 -5.16 22.56 11.16
CA GLY A 84 -6.57 22.89 11.40
C GLY A 84 -7.39 23.20 10.14
N CYS A 85 -6.86 22.92 8.94
CA CYS A 85 -7.60 23.09 7.69
C CYS A 85 -8.85 22.21 7.62
N TYR A 86 -9.77 22.52 6.69
CA TYR A 86 -11.00 21.74 6.48
C TYR A 86 -10.75 20.22 6.36
N ARG A 87 -9.71 19.81 5.60
CA ARG A 87 -9.34 18.40 5.47
C ARG A 87 -8.87 17.81 6.81
N GLY A 88 -8.08 18.53 7.59
CA GLY A 88 -7.64 18.13 8.92
C GLY A 88 -8.79 17.91 9.89
N LEU A 89 -9.76 18.84 9.92
CA LEU A 89 -10.97 18.72 10.74
C LEU A 89 -11.81 17.50 10.34
N ARG A 90 -11.90 17.19 9.03
CA ARG A 90 -12.57 15.98 8.53
C ARG A 90 -11.81 14.70 8.89
N HIS A 91 -10.48 14.72 8.88
CA HIS A 91 -9.66 13.61 9.41
C HIS A 91 -9.96 13.37 10.89
N ARG A 92 -9.94 14.41 11.73
CA ARG A 92 -10.22 14.33 13.17
C ARG A 92 -11.62 13.81 13.50
N ARG A 93 -12.63 14.20 12.71
CA ARG A 93 -14.04 13.79 12.89
C ARG A 93 -14.42 12.48 12.19
N SER A 94 -13.47 11.78 11.57
CA SER A 94 -13.72 10.55 10.80
C SER A 94 -14.83 10.71 9.74
N LEU A 95 -14.81 11.85 9.05
CA LEU A 95 -15.75 12.16 7.95
C LEU A 95 -15.05 12.08 6.58
N PRO A 96 -15.83 12.01 5.48
CA PRO A 96 -15.29 12.12 4.13
C PRO A 96 -14.55 13.44 3.89
N LEU A 97 -13.50 13.34 3.07
CA LEU A 97 -12.49 14.39 2.90
C LEU A 97 -12.66 15.20 1.60
N ARG A 98 -13.31 14.62 0.59
CA ARG A 98 -13.38 15.15 -0.79
C ARG A 98 -14.79 15.61 -1.16
N GLY A 99 -15.49 16.25 -0.21
CA GLY A 99 -16.82 16.83 -0.46
C GLY A 99 -17.98 15.83 -0.60
N GLN A 100 -17.78 14.56 -0.23
CA GLN A 100 -18.86 13.56 -0.33
C GLN A 100 -20.01 13.85 0.65
N ARG A 101 -21.24 13.51 0.24
CA ARG A 101 -22.46 13.63 1.07
C ARG A 101 -22.34 12.82 2.38
N THR A 102 -22.64 13.45 3.52
CA THR A 102 -22.56 12.83 4.86
C THR A 102 -23.89 12.55 5.56
N LYS A 103 -25.03 13.01 4.97
CA LYS A 103 -26.39 12.85 5.54
C LYS A 103 -26.79 11.38 5.67
N THR A 104 -26.58 10.58 4.62
CA THR A 104 -26.99 9.17 4.56
C THR A 104 -25.79 8.22 4.61
N ASN A 105 -24.99 8.20 3.54
CA ASN A 105 -23.89 7.25 3.33
C ASN A 105 -22.61 7.64 4.11
N ALA A 106 -21.44 7.40 3.52
CA ALA A 106 -20.11 7.59 4.12
C ALA A 106 -19.70 6.55 5.20
N ARG A 107 -20.23 5.31 5.13
CA ARG A 107 -19.91 4.25 6.11
C ARG A 107 -18.44 3.85 6.12
N THR A 108 -17.75 3.84 4.97
CA THR A 108 -16.31 3.56 4.90
C THR A 108 -15.47 4.47 5.79
N ARG A 109 -15.89 5.73 5.99
CA ARG A 109 -15.23 6.68 6.91
C ARG A 109 -15.86 6.71 8.30
N LYS A 110 -17.20 6.63 8.39
CA LYS A 110 -17.96 6.71 9.65
C LYS A 110 -17.96 5.40 10.47
N GLY A 111 -17.50 4.29 9.90
CA GLY A 111 -17.55 2.95 10.50
C GLY A 111 -18.93 2.28 10.43
N PRO A 112 -19.19 1.23 11.24
CA PRO A 112 -20.49 0.56 11.37
C PRO A 112 -21.59 1.45 11.96
N ARG A 113 -22.86 1.22 11.59
CA ARG A 113 -24.00 2.05 12.06
C ARG A 113 -24.07 2.01 13.58
N LYS A 114 -23.97 3.18 14.22
CA LYS A 114 -24.15 3.34 15.66
C LYS A 114 -25.64 3.60 15.91
N PRO A 115 -26.41 2.63 16.42
CA PRO A 115 -27.81 2.87 16.78
C PRO A 115 -27.87 3.87 17.93
N ILE A 116 -28.85 4.77 17.90
CA ILE A 116 -29.12 5.66 19.03
C ILE A 116 -29.86 4.80 20.06
N LYS A 117 -29.23 4.51 21.20
CA LYS A 117 -29.96 3.98 22.35
C LYS A 117 -30.84 5.12 22.87
N LYS A 118 -32.15 4.91 22.88
CA LYS A 118 -33.09 5.79 23.58
C LYS A 118 -32.91 5.63 25.07
#